data_AF-A0A522WJC4-F1
#
_entry.id   AF-A0A522WJC4-F1
#
_cell.length_a   1.000
_cell.length_b   1.000
_cell.length_c   1.000
_cell.angle_alpha   90.00
_cell.angle_beta   90.00
_cell.angle_gamma   90.00
#
_symmetry.space_group_name_H-M   'P 1'
#
loop_
_entity.id
_entity.type
_entity.pdbx_description
1 polymer ?
#
loop_
_entity_poly.entity_id
_entity_poly.type
_entity_poly.pdbx_seq_one_letter_code
_entity_poly.pdbx_strand_id
1 'polypeptide(L)'
;MTQVASISQQIWDMKYRLKTAEGDPVDKTIDDSWRRVARTLAEAEAEPAAWEDRFLDAMRDFKVLPAGRILSGAGTARRVTLFNCFVMGDIPDDMAGIFEHLKEAALTMQQGGGIGYDFSTLRPKGAPVKGVGADASGPLSFMDVWDAMCRTIMSAGSRRGAMMATMRCDHPDIEAFIEAKREAGRLRMFNLSVLVTDAFMDAVKEGAPWELTFNGVAYKSRPARDLWNKIMRATYSYAEPGVIFIDRINRLNNLWYCEDIHATNPCGEQPLPPYGVCLLGSINLARLVEHPFEDGAALDLTRLDELVRVAVRMMDNVIDVSNYPLEQHRHEARSKRRIGLGITGLADALILCNARYGGGTAIRLTETWMARLRRAAYLASVDLAREKGSFPLFDVDKFVAGENI
;
A
#
# COMPACT_ATOMS: atom_id res chain seq x y z
N MET A 1 -24.21 17.48 -14.11
CA MET A 1 -23.96 16.41 -13.12
C MET A 1 -23.63 15.13 -13.87
N THR A 2 -22.47 14.54 -13.58
CA THR A 2 -22.08 13.23 -14.14
C THR A 2 -23.15 12.17 -13.80
N GLN A 3 -23.69 11.49 -14.81
CA GLN A 3 -24.59 10.36 -14.60
C GLN A 3 -23.80 9.19 -13.98
N VAL A 4 -24.15 8.82 -12.76
CA VAL A 4 -23.50 7.72 -12.04
C VAL A 4 -24.16 6.41 -12.45
N ALA A 5 -23.36 5.41 -12.86
CA ALA A 5 -23.88 4.10 -13.21
C ALA A 5 -24.61 3.45 -12.01
N SER A 6 -25.67 2.68 -12.26
CA SER A 6 -26.49 2.05 -11.21
C SER A 6 -25.66 1.21 -10.24
N ILE A 7 -24.69 0.45 -10.74
CA ILE A 7 -23.77 -0.34 -9.91
C ILE A 7 -22.88 0.54 -9.03
N SER A 8 -22.45 1.70 -9.51
CA SER A 8 -21.65 2.65 -8.72
C SER A 8 -22.49 3.25 -7.59
N GLN A 9 -23.77 3.56 -7.87
CA GLN A 9 -24.71 4.03 -6.86
C GLN A 9 -24.96 2.97 -5.77
N GLN A 10 -25.13 1.71 -6.16
CA GLN A 10 -25.28 0.58 -5.21
C GLN A 10 -24.03 0.38 -4.35
N ILE A 11 -22.84 0.44 -4.94
CA ILE A 11 -21.58 0.31 -4.20
C ILE A 11 -21.41 1.46 -3.21
N TRP A 12 -21.72 2.70 -3.63
CA TRP A 12 -21.70 3.86 -2.73
C TRP A 12 -22.66 3.67 -1.55
N ASP A 13 -23.92 3.32 -1.80
CA ASP A 13 -24.91 3.13 -0.75
C ASP A 13 -24.53 2.01 0.24
N MET A 14 -23.92 0.94 -0.27
CA MET A 14 -23.52 -0.21 0.55
C MET A 14 -22.25 0.02 1.36
N LYS A 15 -21.26 0.75 0.83
CA LYS A 15 -19.89 0.80 1.40
C LYS A 15 -19.42 2.17 1.89
N TYR A 16 -19.96 3.26 1.34
CA TYR A 16 -19.38 4.60 1.50
C TYR A 16 -20.36 5.64 2.02
N ARG A 17 -21.66 5.45 1.79
CA ARG A 17 -22.71 6.32 2.29
C ARG A 17 -22.78 6.24 3.81
N LEU A 18 -22.59 7.38 4.47
CA LEU A 18 -22.79 7.45 5.91
C LEU A 18 -24.27 7.23 6.24
N LYS A 19 -24.51 6.30 7.16
CA LYS A 19 -25.83 5.93 7.69
C LYS A 19 -25.79 5.99 9.22
N THR A 20 -26.93 6.26 9.85
CA THR A 20 -27.11 6.17 11.31
C THR A 20 -26.98 4.72 11.79
N ALA A 21 -27.04 4.49 13.10
CA ALA A 21 -27.03 3.14 13.66
C ALA A 21 -28.25 2.31 13.21
N GLU A 22 -29.38 2.98 12.97
CA GLU A 22 -30.64 2.43 12.50
C GLU A 22 -30.65 2.16 10.99
N GLY A 23 -29.61 2.59 10.27
CA GLY A 23 -29.45 2.40 8.83
C GLY A 23 -29.97 3.56 7.98
N ASP A 24 -30.47 4.63 8.59
CA ASP A 24 -30.99 5.78 7.86
C ASP A 24 -29.85 6.57 7.20
N PRO A 25 -29.98 6.95 5.91
CA PRO A 25 -28.97 7.77 5.25
C PRO A 25 -28.72 9.11 5.93
N VAL A 26 -27.47 9.38 6.30
CA VAL A 26 -27.01 10.73 6.68
C VAL A 26 -26.59 11.47 5.42
N ASP A 27 -25.66 10.89 4.65
CA ASP A 27 -25.30 11.40 3.32
C ASP A 27 -26.49 11.10 2.37
N LYS A 28 -27.17 12.12 1.84
CA LYS A 28 -28.32 11.90 0.95
C LYS A 28 -27.88 11.66 -0.49
N THR A 29 -26.76 12.26 -0.88
CA THR A 29 -26.15 12.21 -2.20
C THR A 29 -24.64 11.93 -2.10
N ILE A 30 -24.02 11.59 -3.23
CA ILE A 30 -22.55 11.45 -3.32
C ILE A 30 -21.85 12.80 -3.02
N ASP A 31 -22.44 13.95 -3.43
CA ASP A 31 -21.88 15.28 -3.09
C ASP A 31 -21.86 15.51 -1.57
N ASP A 32 -22.84 14.99 -0.82
CA ASP A 32 -22.82 15.05 0.65
C ASP A 32 -21.63 14.27 1.23
N SER A 33 -21.33 13.08 0.68
CA SER A 33 -20.12 12.33 1.06
C SER A 33 -18.84 13.10 0.73
N TRP A 34 -18.78 13.75 -0.44
CA TRP A 34 -17.63 14.59 -0.81
C TRP A 34 -17.48 15.79 0.12
N ARG A 35 -18.58 16.47 0.44
CA ARG A 35 -18.58 17.62 1.36
C ARG A 35 -18.13 17.23 2.76
N ARG A 36 -18.63 16.10 3.29
CA ARG A 36 -18.18 15.56 4.58
C ARG A 36 -16.66 15.31 4.58
N VAL A 37 -16.15 14.62 3.56
CA VAL A 37 -14.71 14.34 3.44
C VAL A 37 -13.92 15.65 3.33
N ALA A 38 -14.32 16.55 2.44
CA ALA A 38 -13.65 17.83 2.22
C ALA A 38 -13.55 18.66 3.51
N ARG A 39 -14.67 18.79 4.24
CA ARG A 39 -14.73 19.49 5.52
C ARG A 39 -13.75 18.90 6.53
N THR A 40 -13.81 17.58 6.75
CA THR A 40 -12.93 16.93 7.73
C THR A 40 -11.47 17.08 7.37
N LEU A 41 -11.09 16.96 6.10
CA LEU A 41 -9.69 17.14 5.70
C LEU A 41 -9.24 18.61 5.80
N ALA A 42 -10.17 19.57 5.69
CA ALA A 42 -9.87 20.98 5.84
C ALA A 42 -9.69 21.41 7.31
N GLU A 43 -10.08 20.60 8.29
CA GLU A 43 -9.88 20.91 9.73
C GLU A 43 -8.40 21.08 10.11
N ALA A 44 -7.48 20.48 9.34
CA ALA A 44 -6.03 20.63 9.53
C ALA A 44 -5.45 21.92 8.95
N GLU A 45 -6.28 22.76 8.32
CA GLU A 45 -5.85 24.01 7.67
C GLU A 45 -6.05 25.22 8.57
N ALA A 46 -5.23 26.26 8.36
CA ALA A 46 -5.42 27.55 9.03
C ALA A 46 -6.70 28.27 8.58
N GLU A 47 -7.10 28.07 7.32
CA GLU A 47 -8.35 28.59 6.74
C GLU A 47 -9.24 27.42 6.24
N PRO A 48 -9.94 26.69 7.13
CA PRO A 48 -10.68 25.49 6.76
C PRO A 48 -11.75 25.73 5.68
N ALA A 49 -12.48 26.85 5.74
CA ALA A 49 -13.55 27.15 4.77
C ALA A 49 -13.02 27.29 3.33
N ALA A 50 -11.88 27.96 3.15
CA ALA A 50 -11.28 28.14 1.83
C ALA A 50 -10.78 26.81 1.22
N TRP A 51 -10.30 25.89 2.07
CA TRP A 51 -9.83 24.58 1.62
C TRP A 51 -10.96 23.55 1.47
N GLU A 52 -12.05 23.62 2.26
CA GLU A 52 -13.24 22.77 2.08
C GLU A 52 -13.76 22.89 0.64
N ASP A 53 -13.93 24.12 0.13
CA ASP A 53 -14.42 24.34 -1.23
C ASP A 53 -13.46 23.78 -2.30
N ARG A 54 -12.15 24.01 -2.13
CA ARG A 54 -11.12 23.50 -3.07
C ARG A 54 -11.08 21.97 -3.10
N PHE A 55 -11.15 21.33 -1.93
CA PHE A 55 -11.16 19.88 -1.81
C PHE A 55 -12.43 19.26 -2.39
N LEU A 56 -13.59 19.89 -2.12
CA LEU A 56 -14.86 19.48 -2.69
C LEU A 56 -14.83 19.56 -4.22
N ASP A 57 -14.37 20.67 -4.78
CA ASP A 57 -14.29 20.87 -6.23
C ASP A 57 -13.29 19.93 -6.90
N ALA A 58 -12.23 19.51 -6.20
CA ALA A 58 -11.31 18.49 -6.69
C ALA A 58 -11.94 17.10 -6.75
N MET A 59 -12.80 16.73 -5.80
CA MET A 59 -13.47 15.41 -5.79
C MET A 59 -14.68 15.33 -6.70
N ARG A 60 -15.35 16.46 -6.95
CA ARG A 60 -16.51 16.53 -7.85
C ARG A 60 -16.20 15.96 -9.24
N ASP A 61 -17.22 15.36 -9.84
CA ASP A 61 -17.12 14.62 -11.11
C ASP A 61 -16.03 13.53 -11.13
N PHE A 62 -15.67 13.01 -9.94
CA PHE A 62 -14.72 11.90 -9.78
C PHE A 62 -13.31 12.22 -10.31
N LYS A 63 -12.91 13.50 -10.31
CA LYS A 63 -11.58 13.95 -10.77
C LYS A 63 -10.48 13.49 -9.82
N VAL A 64 -10.66 13.68 -8.52
CA VAL A 64 -9.82 13.13 -7.44
C VAL A 64 -10.64 12.15 -6.63
N LEU A 65 -10.09 10.96 -6.41
CA LEU A 65 -10.70 9.90 -5.62
C LEU A 65 -9.85 9.64 -4.38
N PRO A 66 -10.29 10.07 -3.17
CA PRO A 66 -9.65 9.62 -1.94
C PRO A 66 -9.87 8.11 -1.79
N ALA A 67 -8.90 7.41 -1.20
CA ALA A 67 -9.05 5.98 -1.00
C ALA A 67 -10.23 5.64 -0.10
N GLY A 68 -10.70 4.40 -0.22
CA GLY A 68 -11.95 3.97 0.42
C GLY A 68 -11.99 4.18 1.94
N ARG A 69 -10.85 4.13 2.65
CA ARG A 69 -10.80 4.37 4.10
C ARG A 69 -11.06 5.83 4.45
N ILE A 70 -10.43 6.76 3.73
CA ILE A 70 -10.72 8.19 3.82
C ILE A 70 -12.21 8.45 3.57
N LEU A 71 -12.77 7.94 2.46
CA LEU A 71 -14.17 8.17 2.10
C LEU A 71 -15.16 7.61 3.14
N SER A 72 -14.89 6.39 3.63
CA SER A 72 -15.76 5.72 4.62
C SER A 72 -15.60 6.24 6.06
N GLY A 73 -14.48 6.88 6.39
CA GLY A 73 -14.09 7.17 7.76
C GLY A 73 -14.13 8.65 8.14
N ALA A 74 -13.74 9.55 7.23
CA ALA A 74 -13.62 10.98 7.53
C ALA A 74 -14.97 11.58 7.96
N GLY A 75 -15.01 12.32 9.07
CA GLY A 75 -16.23 13.01 9.53
C GLY A 75 -17.35 12.07 9.99
N THR A 76 -17.06 10.80 10.28
CA THR A 76 -18.09 9.83 10.73
C THR A 76 -18.16 9.67 12.26
N ALA A 77 -17.28 10.35 13.01
CA ALA A 77 -17.06 10.17 14.45
C ALA A 77 -16.71 8.74 14.90
N ARG A 78 -16.49 7.81 13.96
CA ARG A 78 -16.08 6.44 14.25
C ARG A 78 -14.58 6.41 14.59
N ARG A 79 -14.20 5.55 15.54
CA ARG A 79 -12.80 5.29 15.89
C ARG A 79 -12.15 4.35 14.86
N VAL A 80 -11.89 4.88 13.67
CA VAL A 80 -11.24 4.18 12.56
C VAL A 80 -10.04 4.98 12.05
N THR A 81 -9.12 4.29 11.40
CA THR A 81 -8.02 4.93 10.67
C THR A 81 -8.46 5.29 9.25
N LEU A 82 -7.92 6.40 8.73
CA LEU A 82 -8.11 6.81 7.34
C LEU A 82 -7.03 6.24 6.41
N PHE A 83 -6.04 5.53 6.98
CA PHE A 83 -4.97 4.87 6.24
C PHE A 83 -5.43 3.52 5.70
N ASN A 84 -4.92 3.16 4.53
CA ASN A 84 -5.25 1.91 3.86
C ASN A 84 -4.22 0.82 4.09
N CYS A 85 -2.94 1.22 4.10
CA CYS A 85 -1.81 0.35 3.89
C CYS A 85 -0.86 0.43 5.08
N PHE A 86 -0.50 -0.73 5.62
CA PHE A 86 0.35 -0.86 6.80
C PHE A 86 1.37 -1.97 6.53
N VAL A 87 2.58 -1.80 7.04
CA VAL A 87 3.51 -2.89 7.33
C VAL A 87 3.73 -2.93 8.83
N MET A 88 3.74 -4.13 9.40
CA MET A 88 3.84 -4.33 10.84
C MET A 88 5.30 -4.45 11.28
N GLY A 89 5.55 -4.43 12.59
CA GLY A 89 6.88 -4.59 13.17
C GLY A 89 7.55 -5.94 12.85
N ASP A 90 8.88 -5.98 12.97
CA ASP A 90 9.66 -7.21 12.89
C ASP A 90 9.25 -8.18 13.99
N ILE A 91 8.91 -9.41 13.62
CA ILE A 91 8.40 -10.39 14.58
C ILE A 91 9.57 -10.90 15.42
N PRO A 92 9.59 -10.70 16.75
CA PRO A 92 10.62 -11.27 17.59
C PRO A 92 10.51 -12.79 17.60
N ASP A 93 11.63 -13.48 17.49
CA ASP A 93 11.71 -14.95 17.39
C ASP A 93 11.59 -15.64 18.76
N ASP A 94 10.54 -15.28 19.49
CA ASP A 94 10.10 -15.88 20.76
C ASP A 94 8.57 -15.83 20.90
N MET A 95 8.02 -16.69 21.77
CA MET A 95 6.57 -16.85 21.89
C MET A 95 5.83 -15.58 22.34
N ALA A 96 6.44 -14.77 23.22
CA ALA A 96 5.79 -13.56 23.71
C ALA A 96 5.76 -12.49 22.61
N GLY A 97 6.87 -12.32 21.88
CA GLY A 97 6.97 -11.43 20.74
C GLY A 97 5.99 -11.79 19.61
N ILE A 98 5.91 -13.08 19.25
CA ILE A 98 4.98 -13.59 18.23
C ILE A 98 3.54 -13.23 18.59
N PHE A 99 3.09 -13.55 19.80
CA PHE A 99 1.69 -13.30 20.17
C PHE A 99 1.36 -11.83 20.42
N GLU A 100 2.32 -11.01 20.85
CA GLU A 100 2.12 -9.56 20.91
C GLU A 100 1.96 -8.96 19.50
N HIS A 101 2.77 -9.39 18.53
CA HIS A 101 2.63 -8.94 17.14
C HIS A 101 1.32 -9.44 16.50
N LEU A 102 0.85 -10.64 16.84
CA LEU A 102 -0.47 -11.11 16.42
C LEU A 102 -1.59 -10.20 16.94
N LYS A 103 -1.50 -9.75 18.20
CA LYS A 103 -2.44 -8.79 18.81
C LYS A 103 -2.37 -7.43 18.12
N GLU A 104 -1.17 -6.91 17.85
CA GLU A 104 -0.97 -5.66 17.11
C GLU A 104 -1.61 -5.71 15.71
N ALA A 105 -1.44 -6.82 14.99
CA ALA A 105 -2.07 -7.07 13.71
C ALA A 105 -3.59 -7.03 13.80
N ALA A 106 -4.16 -7.68 14.83
CA ALA A 106 -5.60 -7.70 15.07
C ALA A 106 -6.18 -6.30 15.32
N LEU A 107 -5.53 -5.50 16.17
CA LEU A 107 -5.93 -4.12 16.48
C LEU A 107 -5.88 -3.22 15.23
N THR A 108 -4.85 -3.39 14.40
CA THR A 108 -4.68 -2.63 13.16
C THR A 108 -5.76 -2.97 12.13
N MET A 109 -6.05 -4.25 11.92
CA MET A 109 -7.11 -4.69 11.02
C MET A 109 -8.51 -4.33 11.51
N GLN A 110 -8.74 -4.31 12.84
CA GLN A 110 -10.01 -3.88 13.43
C GLN A 110 -10.39 -2.46 12.97
N GLN A 111 -9.41 -1.55 12.95
CA GLN A 111 -9.62 -0.16 12.47
C GLN A 111 -9.62 -0.05 10.94
N GLY A 112 -9.12 -1.08 10.24
CA GLY A 112 -9.29 -1.27 8.81
C GLY A 112 -8.04 -1.17 7.93
N GLY A 113 -6.85 -1.20 8.52
CA GLY A 113 -5.64 -1.38 7.75
C GLY A 113 -5.59 -2.74 7.06
N GLY A 114 -5.18 -2.76 5.80
CA GLY A 114 -4.57 -3.95 5.20
C GLY A 114 -3.10 -3.98 5.61
N ILE A 115 -2.61 -5.13 6.08
CA ILE A 115 -1.29 -5.21 6.73
C ILE A 115 -0.30 -6.07 5.93
N GLY A 116 0.98 -5.78 6.05
CA GLY A 116 2.07 -6.62 5.55
C GLY A 116 2.98 -7.08 6.67
N TYR A 117 3.56 -8.27 6.50
CA TYR A 117 4.59 -8.82 7.39
C TYR A 117 5.74 -9.40 6.57
N ASP A 118 6.96 -9.27 7.10
CA ASP A 118 8.07 -10.16 6.81
C ASP A 118 8.10 -11.27 7.86
N PHE A 119 8.02 -12.53 7.41
CA PHE A 119 8.11 -13.70 8.28
C PHE A 119 9.52 -14.28 8.35
N SER A 120 10.50 -13.64 7.71
CA SER A 120 11.90 -14.12 7.64
C SER A 120 12.66 -14.01 8.96
N THR A 121 12.13 -13.28 9.94
CA THR A 121 12.73 -13.14 11.27
C THR A 121 12.52 -14.38 12.15
N LEU A 122 11.54 -15.22 11.82
CA LEU A 122 11.21 -16.42 12.58
C LEU A 122 12.11 -17.59 12.18
N ARG A 123 12.63 -18.31 13.18
CA ARG A 123 13.51 -19.45 12.91
C ARG A 123 12.83 -20.55 12.07
N PRO A 124 13.58 -21.24 11.21
CA PRO A 124 13.02 -22.26 10.34
C PRO A 124 12.53 -23.48 11.13
N LYS A 125 11.64 -24.24 10.51
CA LYS A 125 11.14 -25.50 11.06
C LYS A 125 12.30 -26.45 11.37
N GLY A 126 12.27 -27.07 12.54
CA GLY A 126 13.33 -27.96 13.01
C GLY A 126 14.51 -27.26 13.68
N ALA A 127 14.54 -25.93 13.75
CA ALA A 127 15.55 -25.22 14.52
C ALA A 127 15.36 -25.45 16.05
N PRO A 128 16.44 -25.58 16.83
CA PRO A 128 16.33 -25.90 18.25
C PRO A 128 15.71 -24.74 19.06
N VAL A 129 14.80 -25.07 19.99
CA VAL A 129 14.25 -24.12 20.96
C VAL A 129 14.95 -24.30 22.31
N LYS A 130 15.93 -23.42 22.56
CA LYS A 130 16.68 -23.40 23.83
C LYS A 130 15.72 -23.23 25.01
N GLY A 131 15.85 -24.08 26.03
CA GLY A 131 15.05 -24.03 27.26
C GLY A 131 13.82 -24.94 27.29
N VAL A 132 13.30 -25.38 26.14
CA VAL A 132 12.11 -26.25 26.06
C VAL A 132 12.46 -27.66 25.58
N GLY A 133 13.62 -27.85 24.93
CA GLY A 133 14.07 -29.17 24.45
C GLY A 133 13.23 -29.68 23.27
N ALA A 134 12.61 -28.78 22.52
CA ALA A 134 11.77 -29.07 21.36
C ALA A 134 12.29 -28.38 20.09
N ASP A 135 11.81 -28.85 18.95
CA ASP A 135 12.08 -28.26 17.64
C ASP A 135 11.04 -27.19 17.29
N ALA A 136 11.47 -26.13 16.61
CA ALA A 136 10.59 -25.05 16.18
C ALA A 136 9.61 -25.50 15.08
N SER A 137 8.38 -24.98 15.13
CA SER A 137 7.35 -25.26 14.12
C SER A 137 7.60 -24.56 12.77
N GLY A 138 8.44 -23.52 12.75
CA GLY A 138 8.74 -22.67 11.60
C GLY A 138 7.69 -21.57 11.34
N PRO A 139 8.03 -20.55 10.53
CA PRO A 139 7.17 -19.41 10.22
C PRO A 139 5.79 -19.79 9.71
N LEU A 140 5.69 -20.78 8.81
CA LEU A 140 4.40 -21.13 8.18
C LEU A 140 3.35 -21.59 9.19
N SER A 141 3.77 -22.28 10.26
CA SER A 141 2.84 -22.70 11.32
C SER A 141 2.27 -21.50 12.08
N PHE A 142 3.05 -20.43 12.26
CA PHE A 142 2.56 -19.19 12.87
C PHE A 142 1.73 -18.39 11.88
N MET A 143 2.07 -18.39 10.59
CA MET A 143 1.24 -17.78 9.55
C MET A 143 -0.19 -18.35 9.55
N ASP A 144 -0.36 -19.66 9.83
CA ASP A 144 -1.70 -20.26 9.97
C ASP A 144 -2.52 -19.64 11.13
N VAL A 145 -1.85 -19.17 12.19
CA VAL A 145 -2.48 -18.43 13.31
C VAL A 145 -2.91 -17.02 12.87
N TRP A 146 -2.08 -16.31 12.12
CA TRP A 146 -2.45 -15.01 11.54
C TRP A 146 -3.62 -15.14 10.57
N ASP A 147 -3.59 -16.16 9.71
CA ASP A 147 -4.64 -16.45 8.74
C ASP A 147 -5.99 -16.73 9.44
N ALA A 148 -5.96 -17.50 10.54
CA ALA A 148 -7.13 -17.72 11.38
C ALA A 148 -7.64 -16.44 12.04
N MET A 149 -6.75 -15.61 12.59
CA MET A 149 -7.11 -14.32 13.20
C MET A 149 -7.72 -13.36 12.16
N CYS A 150 -7.14 -13.26 10.96
CA CYS A 150 -7.68 -12.39 9.92
C CYS A 150 -9.07 -12.82 9.43
N ARG A 151 -9.39 -14.12 9.47
CA ARG A 151 -10.74 -14.62 9.13
C ARG A 151 -11.82 -14.16 10.12
N THR A 152 -11.48 -13.95 11.39
CA THR A 152 -12.46 -13.58 12.42
C THR A 152 -12.71 -12.08 12.48
N ILE A 153 -11.76 -11.26 12.03
CA ILE A 153 -11.85 -9.80 12.10
C ILE A 153 -12.59 -9.23 10.88
N MET A 154 -13.75 -8.64 11.13
CA MET A 154 -14.45 -7.78 10.17
C MET A 154 -14.08 -6.32 10.43
N SER A 155 -13.45 -5.69 9.44
CA SER A 155 -13.13 -4.27 9.50
C SER A 155 -14.34 -3.42 9.14
N ALA A 156 -14.70 -2.49 10.03
CA ALA A 156 -15.71 -1.44 9.79
C ALA A 156 -17.02 -1.97 9.16
N GLY A 157 -17.49 -3.13 9.63
CA GLY A 157 -18.81 -3.70 9.32
C GLY A 157 -19.00 -4.32 7.93
N SER A 158 -18.08 -4.13 6.97
CA SER A 158 -18.31 -4.58 5.58
C SER A 158 -17.09 -5.12 4.83
N ARG A 159 -15.86 -4.98 5.36
CA ARG A 159 -14.64 -5.46 4.70
C ARG A 159 -13.97 -6.57 5.51
N ARG A 160 -13.55 -7.62 4.82
CA ARG A 160 -12.65 -8.64 5.38
C ARG A 160 -11.24 -8.08 5.46
N GLY A 161 -10.46 -8.53 6.45
CA GLY A 161 -9.03 -8.25 6.50
C GLY A 161 -8.31 -8.80 5.26
N ALA A 162 -7.17 -8.21 4.94
CA ALA A 162 -6.29 -8.67 3.87
C ALA A 162 -4.86 -8.45 4.33
N MET A 163 -3.99 -9.41 4.06
CA MET A 163 -2.60 -9.40 4.52
C MET A 163 -1.63 -9.66 3.37
N MET A 164 -0.41 -9.14 3.47
CA MET A 164 0.76 -9.60 2.71
C MET A 164 1.67 -10.38 3.66
N ALA A 165 2.17 -11.52 3.21
CA ALA A 165 3.30 -12.19 3.84
C ALA A 165 4.45 -12.22 2.84
N THR A 166 5.61 -11.80 3.33
CA THR A 166 6.85 -11.86 2.58
C THR A 166 7.84 -12.81 3.25
N MET A 167 8.72 -13.39 2.45
CA MET A 167 9.82 -14.22 2.92
C MET A 167 11.03 -14.02 2.02
N ARG A 168 12.22 -13.87 2.62
CA ARG A 168 13.48 -13.75 1.89
C ARG A 168 13.79 -15.01 1.10
N CYS A 169 14.33 -14.81 -0.10
CA CYS A 169 14.75 -15.88 -1.00
C CYS A 169 15.82 -16.83 -0.42
N ASP A 170 16.50 -16.45 0.66
CA ASP A 170 17.49 -17.25 1.38
C ASP A 170 16.96 -17.87 2.69
N HIS A 171 15.69 -17.69 3.04
CA HIS A 171 15.15 -18.31 4.26
C HIS A 171 15.07 -19.84 4.12
N PRO A 172 15.43 -20.67 5.13
CA PRO A 172 15.45 -22.14 4.99
C PRO A 172 14.10 -22.80 4.72
N ASP A 173 13.00 -22.12 5.05
CA ASP A 173 11.63 -22.56 4.73
C ASP A 173 11.05 -21.97 3.44
N ILE A 174 11.86 -21.26 2.62
CA ILE A 174 11.38 -20.59 1.40
C ILE A 174 10.68 -21.54 0.42
N GLU A 175 11.18 -22.77 0.29
CA GLU A 175 10.56 -23.76 -0.59
C GLU A 175 9.16 -24.17 -0.13
N ALA A 176 8.96 -24.27 1.19
CA ALA A 176 7.64 -24.56 1.77
C ALA A 176 6.71 -23.36 1.64
N PHE A 177 7.24 -22.14 1.78
CA PHE A 177 6.50 -20.89 1.55
C PHE A 177 5.99 -20.78 0.11
N ILE A 178 6.84 -21.09 -0.89
CA ILE A 178 6.47 -21.09 -2.31
C ILE A 178 5.34 -22.09 -2.60
N GLU A 179 5.36 -23.25 -1.96
CA GLU A 179 4.35 -24.30 -2.17
C GLU A 179 3.10 -24.14 -1.29
N ALA A 180 3.07 -23.19 -0.36
CA ALA A 180 2.09 -23.16 0.74
C ALA A 180 0.63 -23.13 0.24
N LYS A 181 0.37 -22.45 -0.88
CA LYS A 181 -0.97 -22.32 -1.50
C LYS A 181 -1.31 -23.39 -2.52
N ARG A 182 -0.46 -24.39 -2.71
CA ARG A 182 -0.85 -25.62 -3.40
C ARG A 182 -2.00 -26.32 -2.67
N GLU A 183 -2.02 -26.21 -1.35
CA GLU A 183 -3.12 -26.71 -0.52
C GLU A 183 -4.30 -25.74 -0.57
N ALA A 184 -5.42 -26.20 -1.11
CA ALA A 184 -6.61 -25.38 -1.28
C ALA A 184 -7.13 -24.83 0.06
N GLY A 185 -7.21 -23.50 0.17
CA GLY A 185 -7.78 -22.82 1.33
C GLY A 185 -6.78 -22.45 2.43
N ARG A 186 -5.54 -22.95 2.37
CA ARG A 186 -4.48 -22.56 3.31
C ARG A 186 -3.97 -21.15 2.99
N LEU A 187 -3.71 -20.33 4.03
CA LEU A 187 -3.22 -18.95 3.91
C LEU A 187 -4.08 -18.05 2.99
N ARG A 188 -5.39 -18.27 2.96
CA ARG A 188 -6.33 -17.58 2.05
C ARG A 188 -6.43 -16.08 2.32
N MET A 189 -6.08 -15.62 3.53
CA MET A 189 -6.14 -14.21 3.90
C MET A 189 -4.85 -13.44 3.57
N PHE A 190 -3.79 -14.15 3.18
CA PHE A 190 -2.54 -13.55 2.72
C PHE A 190 -2.51 -13.43 1.20
N ASN A 191 -1.80 -12.45 0.68
CA ASN A 191 -1.02 -12.55 -0.54
C ASN A 191 0.40 -12.96 -0.15
N LEU A 192 1.07 -13.79 -0.95
CA LEU A 192 2.44 -14.26 -0.70
C LEU A 192 3.40 -13.64 -1.71
N SER A 193 4.57 -13.17 -1.26
CA SER A 193 5.63 -12.73 -2.17
C SER A 193 7.02 -13.06 -1.65
N VAL A 194 7.93 -13.43 -2.56
CA VAL A 194 9.33 -13.67 -2.23
C VAL A 194 10.11 -12.36 -2.31
N LEU A 195 10.86 -12.02 -1.26
CA LEU A 195 11.83 -10.92 -1.30
C LEU A 195 13.08 -11.40 -2.02
N VAL A 196 13.22 -10.97 -3.26
CA VAL A 196 14.31 -11.33 -4.17
C VAL A 196 15.39 -10.26 -4.12
N THR A 197 16.61 -10.69 -3.84
CA THR A 197 17.81 -9.84 -3.85
C THR A 197 18.45 -9.80 -5.23
N ASP A 198 19.24 -8.76 -5.51
CA ASP A 198 20.04 -8.64 -6.72
C ASP A 198 21.05 -9.81 -6.77
N ALA A 199 21.64 -10.18 -5.64
CA ALA A 199 22.56 -11.32 -5.53
C ALA A 199 21.92 -12.67 -5.91
N PHE A 200 20.66 -12.90 -5.51
CA PHE A 200 19.93 -14.11 -5.93
C PHE A 200 19.72 -14.11 -7.44
N MET A 201 19.35 -12.97 -8.03
CA MET A 201 19.15 -12.87 -9.48
C MET A 201 20.45 -13.07 -10.26
N ASP A 202 21.59 -12.63 -9.74
CA ASP A 202 22.89 -12.92 -10.34
C ASP A 202 23.24 -14.41 -10.25
N ALA A 203 23.02 -15.05 -9.10
CA ALA A 203 23.15 -16.50 -8.96
C ALA A 203 22.24 -17.28 -9.93
N VAL A 204 21.01 -16.81 -10.18
CA VAL A 204 20.10 -17.40 -11.18
C VAL A 204 20.67 -17.28 -12.60
N LYS A 205 21.19 -16.10 -12.97
CA LYS A 205 21.80 -15.89 -14.31
C LYS A 205 23.01 -16.81 -14.50
N GLU A 206 23.87 -16.91 -13.50
CA GLU A 206 25.12 -17.67 -13.55
C GLU A 206 24.91 -19.19 -13.34
N GLY A 207 23.76 -19.60 -12.81
CA GLY A 207 23.53 -21.00 -12.44
C GLY A 207 24.30 -21.41 -11.17
N ALA A 208 24.63 -20.44 -10.32
CA ALA A 208 25.37 -20.64 -9.08
C ALA A 208 24.49 -21.31 -7.99
N PRO A 209 25.12 -21.96 -6.99
CA PRO A 209 24.39 -22.38 -5.79
C PRO A 209 23.87 -21.16 -5.01
N TRP A 210 22.76 -21.37 -4.31
CA TRP A 210 22.14 -20.43 -3.40
C TRP A 210 22.00 -21.08 -2.02
N GLU A 211 22.57 -20.44 -1.01
CA GLU A 211 22.51 -20.94 0.36
C GLU A 211 21.23 -20.46 1.03
N LEU A 212 20.51 -21.39 1.64
CA LEU A 212 19.40 -21.09 2.51
C LEU A 212 19.93 -21.00 3.95
N THR A 213 19.88 -19.81 4.52
CA THR A 213 20.56 -19.46 5.76
C THR A 213 19.62 -18.79 6.76
N PHE A 214 19.90 -18.98 8.05
CA PHE A 214 19.23 -18.27 9.13
C PHE A 214 20.24 -17.94 10.23
N ASN A 215 20.32 -16.67 10.63
CA ASN A 215 21.28 -16.17 11.63
C ASN A 215 22.74 -16.62 11.37
N GLY A 216 23.18 -16.55 10.11
CA GLY A 216 24.54 -16.92 9.70
C GLY A 216 24.81 -18.43 9.62
N VAL A 217 23.81 -19.28 9.89
CA VAL A 217 23.92 -20.73 9.75
C VAL A 217 23.31 -21.16 8.42
N ALA A 218 24.11 -21.84 7.59
CA ALA A 218 23.62 -22.46 6.36
C ALA A 218 22.90 -23.78 6.67
N TYR A 219 21.65 -23.91 6.22
CA TYR A 219 20.83 -25.10 6.42
C TYR A 219 20.86 -26.01 5.18
N LYS A 220 20.78 -25.41 3.99
CA LYS A 220 20.73 -26.11 2.70
C LYS A 220 21.38 -25.25 1.63
N SER A 221 21.89 -25.89 0.58
CA SER A 221 22.32 -25.21 -0.64
C SER A 221 21.60 -25.83 -1.84
N ARG A 222 21.12 -24.99 -2.77
CA ARG A 222 20.35 -25.41 -3.95
C ARG A 222 20.81 -24.63 -5.17
N PRO A 223 20.70 -25.17 -6.39
CA PRO A 223 20.89 -24.35 -7.59
C PRO A 223 19.88 -23.18 -7.60
N ALA A 224 20.36 -21.95 -7.75
CA ALA A 224 19.49 -20.75 -7.71
C ALA A 224 18.38 -20.82 -8.77
N ARG A 225 18.71 -21.35 -9.97
CA ARG A 225 17.75 -21.57 -11.06
C ARG A 225 16.61 -22.53 -10.68
N ASP A 226 16.87 -23.53 -9.85
CA ASP A 226 15.83 -24.47 -9.42
C ASP A 226 14.83 -23.77 -8.51
N LEU A 227 15.33 -22.96 -7.57
CA LEU A 227 14.47 -22.16 -6.69
C LEU A 227 13.67 -21.13 -7.49
N TRP A 228 14.29 -20.44 -8.45
CA TRP A 228 13.58 -19.51 -9.35
C TRP A 228 12.49 -20.20 -10.17
N ASN A 229 12.81 -21.35 -10.77
CA ASN A 229 11.84 -22.15 -11.52
C ASN A 229 10.68 -22.63 -10.63
N LYS A 230 10.96 -22.93 -9.37
CA LYS A 230 9.93 -23.31 -8.38
C LYS A 230 8.98 -22.14 -8.10
N ILE A 231 9.50 -20.93 -7.90
CA ILE A 231 8.70 -19.71 -7.77
C ILE A 231 7.81 -19.54 -9.01
N MET A 232 8.40 -19.51 -10.21
CA MET A 232 7.66 -19.29 -11.47
C MET A 232 6.58 -20.35 -11.72
N ARG A 233 6.86 -21.64 -11.43
CA ARG A 233 5.88 -22.71 -11.57
C ARG A 233 4.72 -22.55 -10.59
N ALA A 234 5.01 -22.19 -9.33
CA ALA A 234 3.96 -21.93 -8.35
C ALA A 234 3.10 -20.72 -8.76
N THR A 235 3.73 -19.61 -9.18
CA THR A 235 3.00 -18.44 -9.69
C THR A 235 2.11 -18.79 -10.89
N TYR A 236 2.60 -19.62 -11.82
CA TYR A 236 1.80 -20.08 -12.96
C TYR A 236 0.61 -20.96 -12.52
N SER A 237 0.83 -21.90 -11.60
CA SER A 237 -0.18 -22.86 -11.18
C SER A 237 -1.21 -22.31 -10.19
N TYR A 238 -0.82 -21.34 -9.35
CA TYR A 238 -1.60 -20.89 -8.19
C TYR A 238 -1.69 -19.36 -8.07
N ALA A 239 -1.18 -18.60 -9.05
CA ALA A 239 -1.07 -17.14 -9.05
C ALA A 239 -0.13 -16.54 -7.97
N GLU A 240 0.53 -17.39 -7.17
CA GLU A 240 1.37 -16.99 -6.03
C GLU A 240 2.53 -17.99 -5.81
N PRO A 241 3.64 -17.57 -5.18
CA PRO A 241 3.91 -16.23 -4.68
C PRO A 241 4.24 -15.24 -5.80
N GLY A 242 4.06 -13.95 -5.52
CA GLY A 242 4.65 -12.86 -6.31
C GLY A 242 6.13 -12.69 -6.00
N VAL A 243 6.76 -11.68 -6.62
CA VAL A 243 8.17 -11.33 -6.41
C VAL A 243 8.27 -9.85 -6.08
N ILE A 244 9.05 -9.54 -5.05
CA ILE A 244 9.39 -8.19 -4.62
C ILE A 244 10.91 -8.06 -4.71
N PHE A 245 11.40 -7.20 -5.61
CA PHE A 245 12.83 -6.94 -5.76
C PHE A 245 13.32 -5.98 -4.67
N ILE A 246 13.67 -6.55 -3.52
CA ILE A 246 13.82 -5.80 -2.26
C ILE A 246 15.01 -4.85 -2.28
N ASP A 247 16.13 -5.25 -2.91
CA ASP A 247 17.32 -4.41 -3.01
C ASP A 247 17.06 -3.17 -3.88
N ARG A 248 16.29 -3.33 -4.96
CA ARG A 248 15.88 -2.19 -5.79
C ARG A 248 14.95 -1.25 -5.02
N ILE A 249 14.03 -1.79 -4.24
CA ILE A 249 13.13 -0.98 -3.41
C ILE A 249 13.92 -0.13 -2.42
N ASN A 250 14.85 -0.73 -1.69
CA ASN A 250 15.67 0.02 -0.73
C ASN A 250 16.63 0.99 -1.40
N ARG A 251 17.23 0.61 -2.53
CA ARG A 251 18.11 1.52 -3.30
C ARG A 251 17.37 2.75 -3.83
N LEU A 252 16.13 2.57 -4.30
CA LEU A 252 15.29 3.66 -4.82
C LEU A 252 14.39 4.31 -3.77
N ASN A 253 14.54 3.95 -2.50
CA ASN A 253 13.80 4.55 -1.40
C ASN A 253 14.31 5.97 -1.14
N ASN A 254 13.44 6.97 -1.25
CA ASN A 254 13.82 8.36 -0.98
C ASN A 254 14.10 8.65 0.51
N LEU A 255 13.80 7.71 1.41
CA LEU A 255 14.11 7.77 2.84
C LEU A 255 15.14 6.72 3.28
N TRP A 256 15.94 6.18 2.34
CA TRP A 256 16.96 5.13 2.58
C TRP A 256 17.89 5.39 3.78
N TYR A 257 18.09 6.67 4.15
CA TYR A 257 18.98 7.07 5.23
C TYR A 257 18.38 6.96 6.64
N CYS A 258 17.07 6.73 6.76
CA CYS A 258 16.37 6.66 8.04
C CYS A 258 15.39 5.48 8.16
N GLU A 259 15.35 4.59 7.16
CA GLU A 259 14.50 3.41 7.20
C GLU A 259 15.02 2.30 6.29
N ASP A 260 14.61 1.07 6.58
CA ASP A 260 14.82 -0.10 5.74
C ASP A 260 13.47 -0.79 5.50
N ILE A 261 13.26 -1.29 4.29
CA ILE A 261 11.99 -1.86 3.83
C ILE A 261 12.17 -3.36 3.65
N HIS A 262 11.32 -4.13 4.32
CA HIS A 262 11.32 -5.60 4.26
C HIS A 262 9.96 -6.20 3.90
N ALA A 263 8.93 -5.39 3.69
CA ALA A 263 7.62 -5.87 3.24
C ALA A 263 6.86 -4.79 2.48
N THR A 264 5.71 -5.19 1.95
CA THR A 264 4.73 -4.27 1.37
C THR A 264 3.39 -4.45 2.05
N ASN A 265 2.49 -3.52 1.85
CA ASN A 265 1.07 -3.72 2.11
C ASN A 265 0.48 -4.88 1.24
N PRO A 266 -0.79 -5.29 1.47
CA PRO A 266 -1.40 -6.43 0.77
C PRO A 266 -1.29 -6.43 -0.75
N CYS A 267 -1.35 -5.28 -1.40
CA CYS A 267 -1.39 -5.19 -2.86
C CYS A 267 -0.02 -4.88 -3.50
N GLY A 268 1.05 -4.74 -2.71
CA GLY A 268 2.42 -4.58 -3.21
C GLY A 268 2.82 -3.17 -3.63
N GLU A 269 1.90 -2.22 -3.68
CA GLU A 269 2.13 -0.86 -4.18
C GLU A 269 2.76 0.09 -3.17
N GLN A 270 2.73 -0.25 -1.88
CA GLN A 270 3.39 0.49 -0.81
C GLN A 270 4.43 -0.39 -0.12
N PRO A 271 5.69 -0.34 -0.56
CA PRO A 271 6.82 -0.78 0.24
C PRO A 271 6.96 0.15 1.45
N LEU A 272 6.93 -0.42 2.65
CA LEU A 272 6.90 0.34 3.90
C LEU A 272 7.88 -0.28 4.91
N PRO A 273 8.54 0.53 5.74
CA PRO A 273 9.35 0.03 6.83
C PRO A 273 8.48 -0.64 7.92
N PRO A 274 9.09 -1.32 8.90
CA PRO A 274 8.38 -1.78 10.09
C PRO A 274 7.53 -0.66 10.73
N TYR A 275 6.27 -0.97 11.02
CA TYR A 275 5.22 -0.02 11.46
C TYR A 275 4.90 1.12 10.48
N GLY A 276 5.46 1.12 9.28
CA GLY A 276 5.19 2.12 8.25
C GLY A 276 3.73 2.07 7.79
N VAL A 277 3.19 3.24 7.48
CA VAL A 277 1.78 3.40 7.05
C VAL A 277 1.67 4.35 5.88
N CYS A 278 0.66 4.11 5.04
CA CYS A 278 0.36 4.99 3.93
C CYS A 278 -1.15 5.12 3.67
N LEU A 279 -1.55 6.35 3.39
CA LEU A 279 -2.88 6.71 2.90
C LEU A 279 -2.81 6.94 1.40
N LEU A 280 -3.87 6.59 0.69
CA LEU A 280 -3.88 6.58 -0.78
C LEU A 280 -4.90 7.55 -1.37
N GLY A 281 -4.65 7.96 -2.60
CA GLY A 281 -5.55 8.76 -3.42
C GLY A 281 -5.26 8.53 -4.89
N SER A 282 -6.19 8.88 -5.77
CA SER A 282 -6.00 8.71 -7.22
C SER A 282 -6.57 9.85 -8.02
N ILE A 283 -5.82 10.29 -9.04
CA ILE A 283 -6.35 11.18 -10.08
C ILE A 283 -6.99 10.33 -11.17
N ASN A 284 -8.21 10.67 -11.59
CA ASN A 284 -8.87 10.00 -12.70
C ASN A 284 -8.47 10.65 -14.03
N LEU A 285 -7.54 10.04 -14.75
CA LEU A 285 -7.01 10.60 -16.00
C LEU A 285 -8.09 10.74 -17.08
N ALA A 286 -9.05 9.81 -17.13
CA ALA A 286 -10.13 9.86 -18.13
C ALA A 286 -11.01 11.11 -18.00
N ARG A 287 -11.09 11.70 -16.79
CA ARG A 287 -11.85 12.94 -16.56
C ARG A 287 -11.12 14.20 -17.01
N LEU A 288 -9.86 14.08 -17.41
CA LEU A 288 -9.00 15.19 -17.84
C LEU A 288 -8.69 15.14 -19.33
N VAL A 289 -9.28 14.21 -20.08
CA VAL A 289 -9.11 14.16 -21.54
C VAL A 289 -10.04 15.18 -22.18
N GLU A 290 -9.46 16.07 -22.97
CA GLU A 290 -10.16 17.01 -23.84
C GLU A 290 -10.39 16.36 -25.21
N HIS A 291 -11.47 16.74 -25.90
CA HIS A 291 -11.80 16.29 -27.26
C HIS A 291 -11.77 14.75 -27.43
N PRO A 292 -12.45 13.97 -26.56
CA PRO A 292 -12.34 12.51 -26.57
C PRO A 292 -12.76 11.92 -27.92
N PHE A 293 -11.96 10.99 -28.43
CA PHE A 293 -12.09 10.31 -29.73
C PHE A 293 -11.88 11.19 -30.97
N GLU A 294 -11.66 12.50 -30.81
CA GLU A 294 -11.44 13.43 -31.91
C GLU A 294 -9.94 13.55 -32.27
N ASP A 295 -9.65 14.10 -33.45
CA ASP A 295 -8.29 14.50 -33.81
C ASP A 295 -7.86 15.66 -32.90
N GLY A 296 -6.82 15.43 -32.09
CA GLY A 296 -6.37 16.38 -31.05
C GLY A 296 -6.75 15.97 -29.63
N ALA A 297 -7.40 14.82 -29.42
CA ALA A 297 -7.66 14.26 -28.10
C ALA A 297 -6.37 14.20 -27.24
N ALA A 298 -6.38 14.88 -26.11
CA ALA A 298 -5.21 14.97 -25.23
C ALA A 298 -5.62 15.13 -23.77
N LEU A 299 -4.74 14.70 -22.87
CA LEU A 299 -4.89 14.97 -21.44
C LEU A 299 -4.52 16.42 -21.14
N ASP A 300 -5.39 17.16 -20.45
CA ASP A 300 -5.07 18.50 -19.94
C ASP A 300 -4.01 18.42 -18.83
N LEU A 301 -2.76 18.68 -19.20
CA LEU A 301 -1.60 18.63 -18.30
C LEU A 301 -1.55 19.80 -17.31
N THR A 302 -2.24 20.90 -17.61
CA THR A 302 -2.37 22.04 -16.69
C THR A 302 -3.33 21.67 -15.59
N ARG A 303 -4.51 21.14 -15.96
CA ARG A 303 -5.48 20.68 -14.99
C ARG A 303 -4.99 19.51 -14.15
N LEU A 304 -4.19 18.61 -14.74
CA LEU A 304 -3.51 17.55 -13.99
C LEU A 304 -2.60 18.14 -12.90
N ASP A 305 -1.79 19.16 -13.21
CA ASP A 305 -0.88 19.80 -12.23
C ASP A 305 -1.66 20.42 -11.06
N GLU A 306 -2.72 21.19 -11.37
CA GLU A 306 -3.59 21.80 -10.38
C GLU A 306 -4.24 20.77 -9.44
N LEU A 307 -4.81 19.70 -10.01
CA LEU A 307 -5.48 18.66 -9.22
C LEU A 307 -4.50 17.86 -8.38
N VAL A 308 -3.31 17.55 -8.91
CA VAL A 308 -2.26 16.87 -8.13
C VAL A 308 -1.86 17.70 -6.92
N ARG A 309 -1.69 19.02 -7.08
CA ARG A 309 -1.36 19.91 -5.95
C ARG A 309 -2.42 19.90 -4.86
N VAL A 310 -3.69 19.97 -5.24
CA VAL A 310 -4.80 19.89 -4.28
C VAL A 310 -4.86 18.51 -3.63
N ALA A 311 -4.72 17.43 -4.40
CA ALA A 311 -4.75 16.07 -3.88
C ALA A 311 -3.62 15.77 -2.89
N VAL A 312 -2.39 16.25 -3.16
CA VAL A 312 -1.25 16.12 -2.24
C VAL A 312 -1.55 16.78 -0.91
N ARG A 313 -2.11 17.99 -0.90
CA ARG A 313 -2.48 18.68 0.33
C ARG A 313 -3.63 18.00 1.08
N MET A 314 -4.66 17.54 0.36
CA MET A 314 -5.73 16.73 0.95
C MET A 314 -5.14 15.50 1.66
N MET A 315 -4.22 14.81 1.00
CA MET A 315 -3.57 13.60 1.49
C MET A 315 -2.66 13.90 2.67
N ASP A 316 -1.87 14.97 2.64
CA ASP A 316 -1.05 15.40 3.77
C ASP A 316 -1.90 15.68 5.01
N ASN A 317 -3.06 16.34 4.84
CA ASN A 317 -3.98 16.61 5.95
C ASN A 317 -4.58 15.33 6.57
N VAL A 318 -4.72 14.24 5.81
CA VAL A 318 -5.20 12.95 6.35
C VAL A 318 -4.27 12.47 7.47
N ILE A 319 -2.96 12.72 7.39
CA ILE A 319 -1.99 12.38 8.44
C ILE A 319 -2.37 13.07 9.76
N ASP A 320 -2.88 14.30 9.66
CA ASP A 320 -3.16 15.15 10.79
C ASP A 320 -4.50 14.81 11.48
N VAL A 321 -5.52 14.47 10.70
CA VAL A 321 -6.88 14.21 11.20
C VAL A 321 -7.20 12.73 11.46
N SER A 322 -6.37 11.80 10.97
CA SER A 322 -6.60 10.36 11.15
C SER A 322 -6.30 9.86 12.56
N ASN A 323 -7.04 8.84 12.98
CA ASN A 323 -6.62 7.98 14.08
C ASN A 323 -5.57 6.95 13.62
N TYR A 324 -4.79 6.46 14.58
CA TYR A 324 -3.79 5.42 14.38
C TYR A 324 -4.10 4.22 15.28
N PRO A 325 -3.99 2.98 14.77
CA PRO A 325 -4.25 1.80 15.57
C PRO A 325 -3.26 1.58 16.70
N LEU A 326 -1.99 1.92 16.44
CA LEU A 326 -0.86 1.78 17.36
C LEU A 326 -0.06 3.08 17.38
N GLU A 327 0.69 3.32 18.45
CA GLU A 327 1.51 4.53 18.58
C GLU A 327 2.72 4.49 17.64
N GLN A 328 3.28 3.31 17.37
CA GLN A 328 4.35 3.12 16.41
C GLN A 328 3.94 3.58 15.00
N HIS A 329 2.71 3.25 14.57
CA HIS A 329 2.15 3.73 13.31
C HIS A 329 1.98 5.26 13.28
N ARG A 330 1.55 5.86 14.40
CA ARG A 330 1.44 7.31 14.53
C ARG A 330 2.82 7.96 14.39
N HIS A 331 3.81 7.41 15.08
CA HIS A 331 5.18 7.90 15.04
C HIS A 331 5.71 7.89 13.60
N GLU A 332 5.64 6.76 12.91
CA GLU A 332 6.06 6.61 11.51
C GLU A 332 5.35 7.59 10.57
N ALA A 333 4.02 7.72 10.69
CA ALA A 333 3.25 8.64 9.86
C ALA A 333 3.64 10.10 10.08
N ARG A 334 3.84 10.52 11.34
CA ARG A 334 4.14 11.91 11.67
C ARG A 334 5.60 12.28 11.40
N SER A 335 6.52 11.34 11.58
CA SER A 335 7.96 11.58 11.40
C SER A 335 8.36 11.66 9.92
N LYS A 336 7.65 10.96 9.03
CA LYS A 336 7.99 10.83 7.59
C LYS A 336 6.94 11.36 6.62
N ARG A 337 5.69 11.52 7.07
CA ARG A 337 4.56 12.06 6.29
C ARG A 337 4.34 11.43 4.91
N ARG A 338 4.47 10.10 4.81
CA ARG A 338 4.32 9.36 3.55
C ARG A 338 2.87 9.38 3.04
N ILE A 339 2.72 9.66 1.74
CA ILE A 339 1.44 9.60 1.01
C ILE A 339 1.59 8.78 -0.29
N GLY A 340 0.52 8.14 -0.73
CA GLY A 340 0.50 7.34 -1.96
C GLY A 340 -0.50 7.87 -2.98
N LEU A 341 -0.09 8.89 -3.77
CA LEU A 341 -0.89 9.42 -4.86
C LEU A 341 -0.66 8.59 -6.13
N GLY A 342 -1.73 7.99 -6.64
CA GLY A 342 -1.73 7.23 -7.89
C GLY A 342 -2.68 7.80 -8.95
N ILE A 343 -3.01 6.95 -9.91
CA ILE A 343 -3.96 7.26 -10.99
C ILE A 343 -5.01 6.17 -11.12
N THR A 344 -6.13 6.53 -11.72
CA THR A 344 -7.10 5.59 -12.28
C THR A 344 -7.53 6.06 -13.68
N GLY A 345 -8.22 5.20 -14.43
CA GLY A 345 -8.72 5.53 -15.76
C GLY A 345 -7.62 5.67 -16.82
N LEU A 346 -6.44 5.07 -16.62
CA LEU A 346 -5.36 5.09 -17.62
C LEU A 346 -5.81 4.47 -18.95
N ALA A 347 -6.41 3.28 -18.88
CA ALA A 347 -6.88 2.58 -20.07
C ALA A 347 -7.96 3.39 -20.80
N ASP A 348 -8.92 3.94 -20.06
CA ASP A 348 -9.96 4.80 -20.61
C ASP A 348 -9.37 6.08 -21.23
N ALA A 349 -8.44 6.76 -20.55
CA ALA A 349 -7.77 7.95 -21.08
C ALA A 349 -7.02 7.64 -22.39
N LEU A 350 -6.33 6.50 -22.46
CA LEU A 350 -5.67 6.06 -23.69
C LEU A 350 -6.68 5.77 -24.81
N ILE A 351 -7.81 5.11 -24.50
CA ILE A 351 -8.90 4.86 -25.46
C ILE A 351 -9.45 6.19 -25.98
N LEU A 352 -9.74 7.15 -25.09
CA LEU A 352 -10.23 8.48 -25.45
C LEU A 352 -9.21 9.24 -26.33
N CYS A 353 -7.91 8.98 -26.16
CA CYS A 353 -6.84 9.53 -26.99
C CYS A 353 -6.53 8.69 -28.25
N ASN A 354 -7.40 7.73 -28.62
CA ASN A 354 -7.19 6.81 -29.75
C ASN A 354 -5.83 6.03 -29.68
N ALA A 355 -5.31 5.81 -28.48
CA ALA A 355 -4.02 5.15 -28.25
C ALA A 355 -4.21 3.71 -27.77
N ARG A 356 -3.73 2.74 -28.55
CA ARG A 356 -3.78 1.31 -28.17
C ARG A 356 -2.82 1.01 -27.02
N TYR A 357 -3.35 0.43 -25.94
CA TYR A 357 -2.56 -0.02 -24.79
C TYR A 357 -1.38 -0.92 -25.21
N GLY A 358 -0.20 -0.65 -24.65
CA GLY A 358 1.05 -1.35 -25.00
C GLY A 358 1.69 -0.92 -26.34
N GLY A 359 1.02 -0.09 -27.14
CA GLY A 359 1.59 0.50 -28.34
C GLY A 359 2.53 1.67 -28.03
N GLY A 360 3.42 2.02 -28.97
CA GLY A 360 4.42 3.07 -28.76
C GLY A 360 3.84 4.44 -28.39
N THR A 361 2.69 4.82 -28.96
CA THR A 361 1.98 6.06 -28.59
C THR A 361 1.48 6.02 -27.15
N ALA A 362 0.87 4.91 -26.72
CA ALA A 362 0.38 4.76 -25.35
C ALA A 362 1.51 4.79 -24.31
N ILE A 363 2.66 4.20 -24.64
CA ILE A 363 3.87 4.26 -23.79
C ILE A 363 4.31 5.72 -23.61
N ARG A 364 4.51 6.47 -24.70
CA ARG A 364 4.94 7.89 -24.63
C ARG A 364 3.95 8.77 -23.86
N LEU A 365 2.64 8.57 -24.08
CA LEU A 365 1.60 9.29 -23.34
C LEU A 365 1.68 8.98 -21.84
N THR A 366 1.75 7.70 -21.48
CA THR A 366 1.84 7.26 -20.08
C THR A 366 3.09 7.83 -19.40
N GLU A 367 4.26 7.77 -20.05
CA GLU A 367 5.50 8.36 -19.53
C GLU A 367 5.35 9.87 -19.30
N THR A 368 4.75 10.59 -20.25
CA THR A 368 4.52 12.04 -20.15
C THR A 368 3.58 12.36 -18.99
N TRP A 369 2.46 11.65 -18.87
CA TRP A 369 1.45 11.87 -17.83
C TRP A 369 1.99 11.55 -16.44
N MET A 370 2.71 10.43 -16.29
CA MET A 370 3.32 10.04 -15.02
C MET A 370 4.48 10.96 -14.62
N ALA A 371 5.30 11.42 -15.57
CA ALA A 371 6.34 12.40 -15.30
C ALA A 371 5.75 13.74 -14.82
N ARG A 372 4.65 14.19 -15.45
CA ARG A 372 3.93 15.41 -15.04
C ARG A 372 3.33 15.27 -13.64
N LEU A 373 2.66 14.15 -13.35
CA LEU A 373 2.10 13.85 -12.03
C LEU A 373 3.18 13.85 -10.95
N ARG A 374 4.28 13.11 -11.16
CA ARG A 374 5.41 13.06 -10.23
C ARG A 374 5.94 14.47 -9.95
N ARG A 375 6.24 15.24 -11.00
CA ARG A 375 6.78 16.59 -10.85
C ARG A 375 5.84 17.51 -10.06
N ALA A 376 4.55 17.50 -10.38
CA ALA A 376 3.55 18.30 -9.66
C ALA A 376 3.45 17.87 -8.19
N ALA A 377 3.53 16.57 -7.89
CA ALA A 377 3.47 16.07 -6.53
C ALA A 377 4.66 16.52 -5.67
N TYR A 378 5.88 16.44 -6.20
CA TYR A 378 7.07 16.95 -5.51
C TYR A 378 7.01 18.46 -5.30
N LEU A 379 6.58 19.23 -6.31
CA LEU A 379 6.42 20.68 -6.13
C LEU A 379 5.37 21.03 -5.09
N ALA A 380 4.24 20.33 -5.08
CA ALA A 380 3.22 20.51 -4.05
C ALA A 380 3.77 20.21 -2.65
N SER A 381 4.56 19.14 -2.51
CA SER A 381 5.23 18.79 -1.26
C SER A 381 6.25 19.85 -0.82
N VAL A 382 7.02 20.42 -1.75
CA VAL A 382 7.94 21.54 -1.49
C VAL A 382 7.18 22.79 -1.03
N ASP A 383 6.07 23.12 -1.69
CA ASP A 383 5.24 24.28 -1.32
C ASP A 383 4.61 24.09 0.07
N LEU A 384 4.17 22.87 0.40
CA LEU A 384 3.72 22.52 1.75
C LEU A 384 4.84 22.62 2.78
N ALA A 385 6.05 22.16 2.45
CA ALA A 385 7.19 22.26 3.37
C ALA A 385 7.58 23.72 3.67
N ARG A 386 7.45 24.62 2.68
CA ARG A 386 7.64 26.07 2.88
C ARG A 386 6.58 26.69 3.80
N GLU A 387 5.35 26.20 3.72
CA GLU A 387 4.23 26.74 4.48
C GLU A 387 4.12 26.13 5.90
N LYS A 388 4.18 24.80 6.00
CA LYS A 388 3.89 24.02 7.21
C LYS A 388 5.16 23.45 7.88
N GLY A 389 6.33 23.61 7.25
CA GLY A 389 7.58 22.97 7.65
C GLY A 389 7.78 21.61 6.96
N SER A 390 9.05 21.20 6.81
CA SER A 390 9.40 19.87 6.31
C SER A 390 8.98 18.77 7.28
N PHE A 391 8.86 17.53 6.80
CA PHE A 391 8.66 16.39 7.69
C PHE A 391 9.85 16.24 8.67
N PRO A 392 9.63 15.76 9.92
CA PRO A 392 10.66 15.78 10.96
C PRO A 392 11.99 15.08 10.64
N LEU A 393 11.96 13.97 9.88
CA LEU A 393 13.16 13.24 9.49
C LEU A 393 13.78 13.71 8.17
N PHE A 394 13.38 14.88 7.66
CA PHE A 394 13.98 15.43 6.45
C PHE A 394 15.42 15.84 6.71
N ASP A 395 16.35 15.20 6.02
CA ASP A 395 17.77 15.53 5.99
C ASP A 395 18.11 15.91 4.55
N VAL A 396 18.37 17.19 4.30
CA VAL A 396 18.53 17.70 2.93
C VAL A 396 19.68 17.00 2.20
N ASP A 397 20.82 16.83 2.86
CA ASP A 397 22.03 16.28 2.24
C ASP A 397 21.82 14.81 1.89
N LYS A 398 21.17 14.05 2.76
CA LYS A 398 20.90 12.63 2.51
C LYS A 398 19.74 12.39 1.54
N PHE A 399 18.72 13.25 1.58
CA PHE A 399 17.57 13.14 0.68
C PHE A 399 17.98 13.40 -0.77
N VAL A 400 18.70 14.49 -1.05
CA VAL A 400 19.17 14.80 -2.41
C VAL A 400 20.26 13.85 -2.93
N ALA A 401 20.93 13.13 -2.03
CA ALA A 401 21.88 12.07 -2.38
C ALA A 401 21.20 10.73 -2.76
N GLY A 402 19.88 10.59 -2.57
CA GLY A 402 19.14 9.41 -2.98
C GLY A 402 19.10 9.24 -4.50
N GLU A 403 19.14 7.99 -4.99
CA GLU A 403 19.22 7.67 -6.43
C GLU A 403 18.01 8.18 -7.25
N ASN A 404 16.87 8.42 -6.59
CA ASN A 404 15.58 8.64 -7.24
C ASN A 404 14.97 10.03 -6.96
N ILE A 405 15.78 11.01 -6.52
CA ILE A 405 15.37 12.39 -6.19
C ILE A 405 15.65 13.37 -7.32
#